data_AF-A0A7T7CDA5-F1
#
_entry.id   AF-A0A7T7CDA5-F1
#
_cell.length_a   1.000
_cell.length_b   1.000
_cell.length_c   1.000
_cell.angle_alpha   90.00
_cell.angle_beta   90.00
_cell.angle_gamma   90.00
#
_symmetry.space_group_name_H-M   'P 1'
#
loop_
_entity.id
_entity.type
_entity.pdbx_description
1 polymer ?
#
loop_
_entity_poly.entity_id
_entity_poly.type
_entity_poly.pdbx_seq_one_letter_code
_entity_poly.pdbx_strand_id
1 'polypeptide(L)'
;MSANKGTYVSLILLFILAISYGVSAINFRDQESGIGPHYFPIILSILLILLCIISVIQTVKKEDKKIEMPNKMLLFGVLCLIVAFILGWEFIGYYIVSIFFLFILFTLFRMNSLSKKVIFINIIWSISVTISIYFVFDFILGVGL
;
A
#
# COMPACT_ATOMS: atom_id res chain seq x y z
N MET A 1 -8.56 -7.94 21.26
CA MET A 1 -7.10 -7.83 21.44
C MET A 1 -6.80 -6.44 22.00
N SER A 2 -5.85 -6.30 22.94
CA SER A 2 -5.41 -4.97 23.39
C SER A 2 -4.83 -4.21 22.18
N ALA A 3 -5.12 -2.91 22.04
CA ALA A 3 -4.69 -2.12 20.88
C ALA A 3 -3.19 -2.10 20.73
N ASN A 4 -2.51 -2.04 21.86
CA ASN A 4 -1.06 -2.00 21.89
C ASN A 4 -0.49 -3.35 21.44
N LYS A 5 -1.07 -4.49 21.86
CA LYS A 5 -0.61 -5.82 21.42
C LYS A 5 -0.75 -6.03 19.91
N GLY A 6 -1.86 -5.61 19.30
CA GLY A 6 -2.04 -5.70 17.85
C GLY A 6 -1.07 -4.82 17.07
N THR A 7 -0.87 -3.61 17.56
CA THR A 7 0.10 -2.67 16.98
C THR A 7 1.53 -3.20 17.07
N TYR A 8 1.94 -3.80 18.20
CA TYR A 8 3.28 -4.39 18.29
C TYR A 8 3.47 -5.58 17.35
N VAL A 9 2.47 -6.45 17.20
CA VAL A 9 2.54 -7.58 16.25
C VAL A 9 2.67 -7.08 14.81
N SER A 10 1.86 -6.10 14.41
CA SER A 10 1.95 -5.54 13.06
C SER A 10 3.29 -4.84 12.82
N LEU A 11 3.80 -4.09 13.81
CA LEU A 11 5.11 -3.43 13.71
C LEU A 11 6.25 -4.44 13.59
N ILE A 12 6.23 -5.53 14.35
CA ILE A 12 7.23 -6.61 14.23
C ILE A 12 7.20 -7.23 12.83
N LEU A 13 6.01 -7.54 12.31
CA LEU A 13 5.86 -8.10 10.97
C LEU A 13 6.35 -7.14 9.88
N LEU A 14 5.99 -5.86 9.97
CA LEU A 14 6.45 -4.83 9.03
C LEU A 14 7.96 -4.62 9.12
N PHE A 15 8.55 -4.71 10.31
CA PHE A 15 10.00 -4.57 10.50
C PHE A 15 10.77 -5.72 9.88
N ILE A 16 10.29 -6.96 10.08
CA ILE A 16 10.85 -8.15 9.43
C ILE A 16 10.77 -8.00 7.91
N LEU A 17 9.61 -7.59 7.39
CA LEU A 17 9.39 -7.38 5.96
C LEU A 17 10.34 -6.30 5.40
N ALA A 18 10.51 -5.19 6.12
CA ALA A 18 11.40 -4.11 5.70
C ALA A 18 12.85 -4.57 5.61
N ILE A 19 13.33 -5.33 6.60
CA ILE A 19 14.69 -5.90 6.59
C ILE A 19 14.84 -6.91 5.46
N SER A 20 13.93 -7.88 5.33
CA SER A 20 14.02 -8.90 4.29
C SER A 20 14.01 -8.29 2.89
N TYR A 21 13.19 -7.26 2.70
CA TYR A 21 13.08 -6.54 1.44
C TYR A 21 14.35 -5.72 1.14
N GLY A 22 14.89 -5.01 2.14
CA GLY A 22 16.15 -4.26 2.00
C GLY A 22 17.36 -5.15 1.72
N VAL A 23 17.47 -6.29 2.41
CA VAL A 23 18.54 -7.29 2.15
C VAL A 23 18.41 -7.86 0.74
N SER A 24 17.20 -8.17 0.29
CA SER A 24 16.96 -8.66 -1.07
C SER A 24 17.37 -7.62 -2.12
N ALA A 25 17.10 -6.35 -1.85
CA ALA A 25 17.50 -5.24 -2.72
C ALA A 25 19.02 -5.05 -2.81
N ILE A 26 19.72 -5.07 -1.67
CA ILE A 26 21.19 -4.90 -1.64
C ILE A 26 21.89 -6.06 -2.37
N ASN A 27 21.34 -7.27 -2.27
CA ASN A 27 21.88 -8.44 -2.97
C ASN A 27 21.55 -8.47 -4.47
N PHE A 28 20.72 -7.54 -4.96
CA PHE A 28 20.43 -7.40 -6.38
C PHE A 28 21.66 -6.81 -7.08
N ARG A 29 22.32 -7.63 -7.91
CA ARG A 29 23.50 -7.21 -8.67
C ARG A 29 23.07 -6.43 -9.90
N ASP A 30 23.47 -5.17 -9.98
CA ASP A 30 23.33 -4.38 -11.20
C ASP A 30 24.57 -4.49 -12.07
N GLN A 31 24.34 -4.65 -13.38
CA GLN A 31 25.38 -4.63 -14.41
C GLN A 31 25.50 -3.26 -15.09
N GLU A 32 24.63 -2.30 -14.76
CA GLU A 32 24.58 -1.00 -15.44
C GLU A 32 24.91 0.17 -14.50
N SER A 33 25.61 1.16 -15.05
CA SER A 33 25.93 2.43 -14.38
C SER A 33 24.71 3.36 -14.41
N GLY A 34 23.87 3.32 -13.38
CA GLY A 34 22.67 4.17 -13.25
C GLY A 34 21.93 3.98 -11.93
N ILE A 35 20.77 4.65 -11.77
CA ILE A 35 19.79 4.33 -10.72
C ILE A 35 19.20 2.97 -11.07
N GLY A 36 19.77 1.92 -10.49
CA GLY A 36 19.33 0.58 -10.79
C GLY A 36 18.17 0.10 -9.90
N PRO A 37 17.60 -1.07 -10.20
CA PRO A 37 16.42 -1.64 -9.54
C PRO A 37 16.52 -1.75 -8.02
N HIS A 38 17.72 -1.78 -7.44
CA HIS A 38 17.94 -1.81 -5.99
C HIS A 38 17.66 -0.48 -5.28
N TYR A 39 17.69 0.65 -5.99
CA TYR A 39 17.64 1.98 -5.40
C TYR A 39 16.32 2.28 -4.68
N PHE A 40 15.19 2.07 -5.36
CA PHE A 40 13.87 2.33 -4.78
C PHE A 40 13.54 1.39 -3.60
N PRO A 41 13.78 0.06 -3.71
CA PRO A 41 13.58 -0.86 -2.59
C PRO A 41 14.36 -0.51 -1.33
N ILE A 42 15.61 -0.02 -1.46
CA ILE A 42 16.43 0.41 -0.32
C ILE A 42 15.82 1.63 0.37
N ILE A 43 15.43 2.66 -0.39
CA ILE A 43 14.78 3.86 0.15
C ILE A 43 13.49 3.48 0.88
N LEU A 44 12.67 2.61 0.28
CA LEU A 44 11.42 2.15 0.87
C LEU A 44 11.67 1.37 2.17
N SER A 45 12.68 0.49 2.20
CA SER A 45 13.08 -0.25 3.41
C SER A 45 13.49 0.69 4.54
N ILE A 46 14.32 1.70 4.25
CA ILE A 46 14.76 2.71 5.23
C ILE A 46 13.56 3.49 5.78
N LEU A 47 12.67 3.96 4.90
CA LEU A 47 11.47 4.69 5.31
C LEU A 47 10.54 3.83 6.19
N LEU A 48 10.33 2.56 5.83
CA LEU A 48 9.54 1.62 6.62
C LEU A 48 10.11 1.41 8.01
N ILE A 49 11.43 1.25 8.13
CA ILE A 49 12.13 1.13 9.41
C ILE A 49 11.92 2.38 10.26
N LEU A 50 12.13 3.57 9.69
CA LEU A 50 11.92 4.84 10.37
C LEU A 50 10.48 5.01 10.86
N LEU A 51 9.50 4.72 9.99
CA LEU A 51 8.08 4.79 10.34
C LEU A 51 7.72 3.79 11.45
N CYS A 52 8.28 2.58 11.42
CA CYS A 52 8.08 1.61 12.50
C CYS A 52 8.60 2.13 13.84
N ILE A 53 9.82 2.71 13.86
CA ILE A 53 10.41 3.30 15.08
C ILE A 53 9.52 4.43 15.60
N ILE A 54 9.08 5.34 14.73
CA ILE A 54 8.18 6.45 15.08
C ILE A 54 6.87 5.90 15.66
N SER A 55 6.27 4.89 15.03
CA SER A 55 5.03 4.27 15.50
C SER A 55 5.19 3.56 16.85
N VAL A 56 6.33 2.91 17.12
CA VAL A 56 6.62 2.35 18.46
C VAL A 56 6.62 3.46 19.50
N ILE A 57 7.34 4.56 19.27
CA ILE A 57 7.41 5.70 20.20
C ILE A 57 6.02 6.29 20.46
N GLN A 58 5.20 6.44 19.42
CA GLN A 58 3.83 6.94 19.56
C GLN A 58 2.91 5.97 20.31
N THR A 59 3.11 4.66 20.12
CA THR A 59 2.30 3.62 20.75
C THR A 59 2.59 3.52 22.25
N VAL A 60 3.86 3.61 22.64
CA VAL A 60 4.27 3.62 24.06
C VAL A 60 3.67 4.82 24.81
N LYS A 61 3.50 5.95 24.12
CA LYS A 61 2.90 7.18 24.70
C LYS A 61 1.37 7.17 24.75
N LYS A 62 0.69 6.17 24.16
CA LYS A 62 -0.78 6.10 24.08
C LYS A 62 -1.34 5.13 25.11
N GLU A 63 -2.40 5.55 25.78
CA GLU A 63 -3.21 4.68 26.65
C GLU A 63 -3.86 3.56 25.84
N ASP A 64 -3.89 2.36 26.41
CA ASP A 64 -4.41 1.15 25.74
C ASP A 64 -5.93 1.21 25.62
N LYS A 65 -6.41 1.58 24.42
CA LYS A 65 -7.84 1.56 24.09
C LYS A 65 -8.22 0.19 23.55
N LYS A 66 -9.44 -0.27 23.79
CA LYS A 66 -9.94 -1.48 23.09
C LYS A 66 -10.08 -1.15 21.60
N ILE A 67 -9.46 -1.97 20.73
CA ILE A 67 -9.71 -1.87 19.29
C ILE A 67 -11.15 -2.33 19.03
N GLU A 68 -11.98 -1.44 18.53
CA GLU A 68 -13.19 -1.85 17.82
C GLU A 68 -12.76 -2.40 16.46
N MET A 69 -12.95 -3.70 16.25
CA MET A 69 -12.62 -4.28 14.96
C MET A 69 -13.51 -3.62 13.90
N PRO A 70 -12.92 -3.10 12.80
CA PRO A 70 -13.72 -2.64 11.68
C PRO A 70 -14.62 -3.77 11.18
N ASN A 71 -15.71 -3.42 10.53
CA ASN A 71 -16.71 -4.36 10.03
C ASN A 71 -16.02 -5.54 9.32
N LYS A 72 -16.16 -6.75 9.87
CA LYS A 72 -15.52 -7.98 9.35
C LYS A 72 -15.87 -8.22 7.88
N MET A 73 -17.07 -7.82 7.46
CA MET A 73 -17.53 -7.90 6.08
C MET A 73 -16.75 -6.97 5.15
N LEU A 74 -16.42 -5.76 5.62
CA LEU A 74 -15.58 -4.82 4.88
C LEU A 74 -14.15 -5.36 4.73
N LEU A 75 -13.59 -5.95 5.79
CA LEU A 75 -12.26 -6.58 5.74
C LEU A 75 -12.24 -7.71 4.70
N PHE A 76 -13.23 -8.60 4.73
CA PHE A 76 -13.36 -9.68 3.76
C PHE A 76 -13.54 -9.15 2.34
N GLY A 77 -14.35 -8.11 2.14
CA GLY A 77 -14.53 -7.46 0.85
C GLY A 77 -13.24 -6.89 0.27
N VAL A 78 -12.40 -6.26 1.10
CA VAL A 78 -11.08 -5.74 0.68
C VAL A 78 -10.16 -6.89 0.29
N LEU A 79 -10.12 -7.99 1.05
CA LEU A 79 -9.29 -9.15 0.72
C LEU A 79 -9.70 -9.77 -0.63
N CYS A 80 -11.00 -9.97 -0.86
CA CYS A 80 -11.50 -10.46 -2.14
C CYS A 80 -11.15 -9.51 -3.30
N LEU A 81 -11.25 -8.20 -3.06
CA LEU A 81 -10.91 -7.19 -4.06
C LEU A 81 -9.41 -7.20 -4.42
N ILE A 82 -8.52 -7.44 -3.45
CA ILE A 82 -7.08 -7.59 -3.70
C ILE A 82 -6.81 -8.83 -4.56
N VAL A 83 -7.44 -9.96 -4.27
CA VAL A 83 -7.29 -11.17 -5.09
C VAL A 83 -7.80 -10.93 -6.51
N ALA A 84 -8.96 -10.28 -6.66
CA ALA A 84 -9.51 -9.94 -7.96
C ALA A 84 -8.60 -8.97 -8.75
N PHE A 85 -7.96 -8.02 -8.07
CA PHE A 85 -6.97 -7.12 -8.68
C PHE A 85 -5.77 -7.89 -9.23
N ILE A 86 -5.19 -8.79 -8.43
CA ILE A 86 -4.01 -9.58 -8.86
C ILE A 86 -4.37 -10.46 -10.06
N LEU A 87 -5.50 -11.16 -10.01
CA LEU A 87 -5.95 -12.01 -11.10
C LEU A 87 -6.33 -11.21 -12.36
N GLY A 88 -6.90 -10.01 -12.20
CA GLY A 88 -7.30 -9.16 -13.32
C GLY A 88 -6.13 -8.56 -14.09
N TRP A 89 -4.97 -8.42 -13.45
CA TRP A 89 -3.78 -7.78 -14.04
C TRP A 89 -3.39 -8.44 -15.37
N GLU A 90 -3.29 -9.77 -15.40
CA GLU A 90 -2.85 -10.52 -16.59
C GLU A 90 -3.79 -10.34 -17.80
N PHE A 91 -5.10 -10.20 -17.56
CA PHE A 91 -6.09 -10.17 -18.64
C PHE A 91 -6.36 -8.76 -19.20
N ILE A 92 -6.37 -7.74 -18.34
CA ILE A 92 -6.86 -6.39 -18.70
C ILE A 92 -5.71 -5.37 -18.71
N GLY A 93 -4.59 -5.66 -18.04
CA GLY A 93 -3.43 -4.77 -17.91
C GLY A 93 -3.46 -3.92 -16.62
N TYR A 94 -2.27 -3.61 -16.12
CA TYR A 94 -2.05 -2.99 -14.81
C TYR A 94 -2.89 -1.72 -14.58
N TYR A 95 -2.80 -0.75 -15.50
CA TYR A 95 -3.40 0.57 -15.30
C TYR A 95 -4.92 0.53 -15.27
N ILE A 96 -5.54 -0.26 -16.16
CA ILE A 96 -7.01 -0.34 -16.22
C ILE A 96 -7.53 -1.00 -14.95
N VAL A 97 -6.94 -2.13 -14.53
CA VAL A 97 -7.35 -2.85 -13.32
C VAL A 97 -7.12 -1.99 -12.07
N SER A 98 -6.05 -1.20 -12.04
CA SER A 98 -5.75 -0.26 -10.95
C SER A 98 -6.82 0.82 -10.79
N ILE A 99 -7.33 1.40 -11.89
CA ILE A 99 -8.41 2.40 -11.82
C ILE A 99 -9.67 1.81 -11.18
N PHE A 100 -10.08 0.62 -11.61
CA PHE A 100 -11.24 -0.07 -11.05
C PHE A 100 -11.02 -0.47 -9.60
N PHE A 101 -9.87 -1.04 -9.29
CA PHE A 101 -9.50 -1.43 -7.92
C PHE A 101 -9.57 -0.24 -6.97
N LEU A 102 -8.90 0.87 -7.29
CA LEU A 102 -8.89 2.07 -6.45
C LEU A 102 -10.29 2.68 -6.33
N PHE A 103 -11.05 2.72 -7.42
CA PHE A 103 -12.42 3.23 -7.39
C PHE A 103 -13.31 2.40 -6.45
N ILE A 104 -13.30 1.07 -6.58
CA ILE A 104 -14.10 0.17 -5.74
C ILE A 104 -13.62 0.28 -4.29
N LEU A 105 -12.32 0.33 -4.05
CA LEU A 105 -11.73 0.45 -2.71
C LEU A 105 -12.20 1.75 -2.03
N PHE A 106 -12.03 2.90 -2.69
CA PHE A 106 -12.46 4.20 -2.15
C PHE A 106 -13.97 4.28 -1.90
N THR A 107 -14.76 3.58 -2.73
CA THR A 107 -16.21 3.51 -2.59
C THR A 107 -16.61 2.61 -1.43
N LEU A 108 -15.96 1.46 -1.26
CA LEU A 108 -16.20 0.52 -0.17
C LEU A 108 -15.94 1.16 1.21
N PHE A 109 -14.86 1.93 1.33
CA PHE A 109 -14.53 2.66 2.57
C PHE A 109 -15.49 3.83 2.86
N ARG A 110 -16.29 4.29 1.88
CA ARG A 110 -17.26 5.38 2.04
C ARG A 110 -18.70 4.93 1.80
N MET A 111 -18.97 3.63 1.92
CA MET A 111 -20.26 3.04 1.56
C MET A 111 -21.45 3.64 2.34
N ASN A 112 -21.23 4.08 3.59
CA ASN A 112 -22.27 4.72 4.41
C ASN A 112 -22.55 6.19 4.05
N SER A 113 -21.75 6.82 3.19
CA SER A 113 -21.87 8.23 2.81
C SER A 113 -21.86 8.43 1.29
N LEU A 114 -22.44 7.47 0.55
CA LEU A 114 -22.48 7.51 -0.90
C LEU A 114 -23.37 8.65 -1.37
N SER A 115 -22.74 9.66 -1.96
CA SER A 115 -23.40 10.73 -2.70
C SER A 115 -22.80 10.81 -4.09
N LYS A 116 -23.54 11.39 -5.05
CA LYS A 116 -23.03 11.60 -6.43
C LYS A 116 -21.69 12.35 -6.43
N LYS A 117 -21.54 13.32 -5.52
CA LYS A 117 -20.29 14.07 -5.33
C LYS A 117 -19.13 13.16 -4.87
N VAL A 118 -19.39 12.27 -3.91
CA VAL A 118 -18.37 11.33 -3.41
C VAL A 118 -17.95 10.34 -4.49
N ILE A 119 -18.89 9.79 -5.25
CA ILE A 119 -18.59 8.87 -6.36
C ILE A 119 -17.73 9.56 -7.42
N PHE A 120 -18.10 10.79 -7.81
CA PHE A 120 -17.33 11.57 -8.77
C PHE A 120 -15.91 11.87 -8.28
N ILE A 121 -15.77 12.25 -7.01
CA ILE A 121 -14.46 12.45 -6.37
C ILE A 121 -13.64 11.15 -6.38
N ASN A 122 -14.26 9.99 -6.10
CA ASN A 122 -13.57 8.70 -6.11
C ASN A 122 -13.05 8.33 -7.51
N ILE A 123 -13.81 8.62 -8.58
CA ILE A 123 -13.38 8.40 -9.97
C ILE A 123 -12.17 9.29 -10.30
N ILE A 124 -12.24 10.57 -9.96
CA ILE A 124 -11.12 11.50 -10.20
C ILE A 124 -9.87 11.02 -9.47
N TRP A 125 -10.00 10.62 -8.20
CA TRP A 125 -8.86 10.13 -7.43
C TRP A 125 -8.29 8.83 -7.97
N SER A 126 -9.12 7.86 -8.36
CA SER A 126 -8.59 6.60 -8.89
C SER A 126 -7.81 6.80 -10.19
N ILE A 127 -8.32 7.64 -11.09
CA ILE A 127 -7.64 7.99 -12.34
C ILE A 127 -6.36 8.79 -12.04
N SER A 128 -6.47 9.84 -11.22
CA SER A 128 -5.33 10.72 -10.90
C SER A 128 -4.17 9.94 -10.27
N VAL A 129 -4.46 9.07 -9.29
CA VAL A 129 -3.42 8.26 -8.64
C VAL A 129 -2.78 7.30 -9.63
N THR A 130 -3.57 6.64 -10.48
CA THR A 130 -3.03 5.72 -11.49
C THR A 130 -2.13 6.45 -12.50
N ILE A 131 -2.53 7.63 -12.97
CA ILE A 131 -1.72 8.47 -13.86
C ILE A 131 -0.43 8.93 -13.17
N SER A 132 -0.49 9.29 -11.89
CA SER A 132 0.72 9.66 -11.14
C SER A 132 1.70 8.49 -11.03
N ILE A 133 1.21 7.26 -10.83
CA ILE A 133 2.04 6.05 -10.82
C ILE A 133 2.68 5.85 -12.19
N TYR A 134 1.90 5.90 -13.27
CA TYR A 134 2.42 5.84 -14.63
C TYR A 134 3.54 6.86 -14.86
N PHE A 135 3.31 8.12 -14.50
CA PHE A 135 4.30 9.17 -14.70
C PHE A 135 5.59 8.91 -13.90
N VAL A 136 5.48 8.46 -12.65
CA VAL A 136 6.68 8.16 -11.85
C VAL A 136 7.45 6.98 -12.42
N PHE A 137 6.77 5.88 -12.77
CA PHE A 137 7.47 4.65 -13.14
C PHE A 137 7.90 4.61 -14.60
N ASP A 138 7.03 5.00 -15.53
CA ASP A 138 7.36 4.96 -16.96
C ASP A 138 8.22 6.16 -17.35
N PHE A 139 7.84 7.38 -16.91
CA PHE A 139 8.49 8.59 -17.40
C PHE A 139 9.74 8.98 -16.59
N ILE A 140 9.69 8.89 -15.26
CA ILE A 140 10.84 9.28 -14.42
C ILE A 140 11.83 8.11 -14.26
N LEU A 141 11.34 6.90 -14.00
CA LEU A 141 12.19 5.74 -13.72
C LEU A 141 12.55 4.93 -14.98
N GLY A 142 11.83 5.10 -16.09
CA GLY A 142 12.07 4.33 -17.33
C GLY A 142 11.79 2.84 -17.19
N VAL A 143 11.06 2.44 -16.15
CA VAL A 143 10.68 1.05 -15.88
C VAL A 143 9.25 0.88 -16.40
N GLY A 144 9.10 0.50 -17.66
CA GLY A 144 7.76 0.24 -18.22
C GLY A 144 7.04 -0.83 -17.39
N LEU A 145 5.85 -0.49 -16.86
CA LEU A 145 5.01 -1.35 -16.00
C LEU A 145 3.94 -2.12 -16.78
#